data_AF-A0AAV3SKU1-F1
#
_entry.id   AF-A0AAV3SKU1-F1
#
_cell.length_a   1.000
_cell.length_b   1.000
_cell.length_c   1.000
_cell.angle_alpha   90.00
_cell.angle_beta   90.00
_cell.angle_gamma   90.00
#
_symmetry.space_group_name_H-M   'P 1'
#
loop_
_entity.id
_entity.type
_entity.pdbx_description
1 polymer ?
#
loop_
_entity_poly.entity_id
_entity_poly.type
_entity_poly.pdbx_seq_one_letter_code
_entity_poly.pdbx_strand_id
1 'polypeptide(L)'
;MDIFNISPEVQARQRKTLIALLHWIYTADIDELDISNEYDIYLGEKATAWGFEESKKYLGYDMKKKGRRMPVANVATSLCQLSPESKHDMIFLFVELSEADKYLKEHQPLPSLSRSCSFLEHTLSDRMDADDNLDSLIRTAGENDVFAKDEEKIAQFIRACRNDVSHNFWLETEWGYLVHDHAAICVVTLLNSLLNSWYGKKWYVKNRLSTDRCLRIIENEFGFEWNNNKKYWNYNSIKARYEREQDLGKEGEQILQYHYR
;
A
#
# COMPACT_ATOMS: atom_id res chain seq x y z
N MET A 1 -2.28 13.37 35.50
CA MET A 1 -1.03 12.61 35.64
C MET A 1 -0.20 12.94 34.43
N ASP A 2 0.82 13.77 34.59
CA ASP A 2 1.66 14.21 33.49
C ASP A 2 2.42 13.01 32.90
N ILE A 3 2.18 12.74 31.63
CA ILE A 3 2.85 11.70 30.82
C ILE A 3 4.33 12.10 30.53
N PHE A 4 4.75 13.27 31.01
CA PHE A 4 6.04 13.89 30.73
C PHE A 4 7.11 13.53 31.77
N ASN A 5 7.66 12.31 31.67
CA ASN A 5 9.11 12.08 31.88
C ASN A 5 9.54 10.64 31.53
N ILE A 6 8.96 10.05 30.48
CA ILE A 6 9.51 8.82 29.92
C ILE A 6 10.82 9.18 29.21
N SER A 7 11.94 8.54 29.61
CA SER A 7 13.24 8.87 29.03
C SER A 7 13.24 8.65 27.50
N PRO A 8 14.02 9.43 26.73
CA PRO A 8 14.12 9.25 25.28
C PRO A 8 14.49 7.82 24.86
N GLU A 9 15.28 7.12 25.68
CA GLU A 9 15.66 5.72 25.48
C GLU A 9 14.46 4.77 25.59
N VAL A 10 13.60 4.98 26.59
CA VAL A 10 12.39 4.17 26.77
C VAL A 10 11.41 4.41 25.63
N GLN A 11 11.22 5.66 25.19
CA GLN A 11 10.40 5.96 24.02
C GLN A 11 10.95 5.33 22.74
N ALA A 12 12.27 5.37 22.53
CA ALA A 12 12.92 4.73 21.38
C ALA A 12 12.73 3.21 21.38
N ARG A 13 12.85 2.58 22.55
CA ARG A 13 12.59 1.15 22.74
C ARG A 13 11.12 0.81 22.45
N GLN A 14 10.18 1.60 22.96
CA GLN A 14 8.75 1.42 22.71
C GLN A 14 8.39 1.54 21.23
N ARG A 15 8.93 2.56 20.53
CA ARG A 15 8.75 2.69 19.07
C ARG A 15 9.27 1.45 18.33
N LYS A 16 10.45 0.94 18.70
CA LYS A 16 11.00 -0.29 18.08
C LYS A 16 10.10 -1.50 18.32
N THR A 17 9.57 -1.66 19.54
CA THR A 17 8.60 -2.72 19.87
C THR A 17 7.33 -2.58 19.04
N LEU A 18 6.74 -1.39 18.96
CA LEU A 18 5.53 -1.14 18.18
C LEU A 18 5.71 -1.39 16.68
N ILE A 19 6.84 -0.99 16.11
CA ILE A 19 7.17 -1.29 14.70
C ILE A 19 7.25 -2.82 14.49
N ALA A 20 7.87 -3.56 15.41
CA ALA A 20 7.93 -5.01 15.32
C ALA A 20 6.55 -5.66 15.47
N LEU A 21 5.68 -5.13 16.34
CA LEU A 21 4.30 -5.59 16.49
C LEU A 21 3.46 -5.32 15.24
N LEU A 22 3.63 -4.14 14.62
CA LEU A 22 2.96 -3.81 13.36
C LEU A 22 3.32 -4.84 12.27
N HIS A 23 4.61 -5.12 12.11
CA HIS A 23 5.07 -6.15 11.16
C HIS A 23 4.51 -7.54 11.51
N TRP A 24 4.46 -7.91 12.79
CA TRP A 24 3.89 -9.17 13.23
C TRP A 24 2.39 -9.29 12.90
N ILE A 25 1.58 -8.24 13.12
CA ILE A 25 0.14 -8.25 12.81
C ILE A 25 -0.13 -8.61 11.33
N TYR A 26 0.73 -8.12 10.42
CA TYR A 26 0.62 -8.39 8.99
C TYR A 26 1.18 -9.73 8.53
N THR A 27 2.01 -10.38 9.34
CA THR A 27 2.66 -11.65 9.00
C THR A 27 2.08 -12.84 9.74
N ALA A 28 1.36 -12.62 10.84
CA ALA A 28 0.69 -13.65 11.59
C ALA A 28 -0.53 -14.20 10.84
N ASP A 29 -0.60 -15.53 10.77
CA ASP A 29 -1.82 -16.23 10.44
C ASP A 29 -2.75 -16.19 11.67
N ILE A 30 -3.98 -15.68 11.48
CA ILE A 30 -4.96 -15.57 12.57
C ILE A 30 -5.44 -16.96 13.00
N ASP A 31 -5.56 -17.88 12.06
CA ASP A 31 -6.15 -19.20 12.29
C ASP A 31 -5.19 -20.10 13.09
N GLU A 32 -3.89 -19.81 13.03
CA GLU A 32 -2.85 -20.49 13.80
C GLU A 32 -2.60 -19.88 15.20
N LEU A 33 -3.32 -18.82 15.57
CA LEU A 33 -3.14 -18.18 16.89
C LEU A 33 -3.76 -19.01 18.01
N ASP A 34 -2.90 -19.72 18.74
CA ASP A 34 -3.20 -20.37 20.01
C ASP A 34 -3.07 -19.36 21.18
N ILE A 35 -4.16 -18.64 21.45
CA ILE A 35 -4.21 -17.60 22.47
C ILE A 35 -5.42 -17.83 23.39
N SER A 36 -5.14 -17.85 24.69
CA SER A 36 -6.12 -18.02 25.76
C SER A 36 -7.13 -16.86 25.82
N ASN A 37 -8.34 -17.14 26.31
CA ASN A 37 -9.36 -16.11 26.57
C ASN A 37 -9.01 -15.19 27.76
N GLU A 38 -7.98 -15.51 28.54
CA GLU A 38 -7.51 -14.64 29.64
C GLU A 38 -7.00 -13.26 29.16
N TYR A 39 -6.74 -13.14 27.85
CA TYR A 39 -6.34 -11.93 27.17
C TYR A 39 -7.53 -11.02 26.78
N ASP A 40 -8.76 -11.36 27.18
CA ASP A 40 -9.98 -10.55 27.04
C ASP A 40 -10.04 -9.35 28.01
N ILE A 41 -8.99 -8.54 28.01
CA ILE A 41 -8.93 -7.32 28.83
C ILE A 41 -8.93 -6.12 27.88
N TYR A 42 -9.90 -5.23 28.06
CA TYR A 42 -9.97 -3.97 27.32
C TYR A 42 -8.80 -3.06 27.73
N LEU A 43 -7.67 -3.21 27.06
CA LEU A 43 -6.47 -2.42 27.31
C LEU A 43 -6.38 -1.31 26.28
N GLY A 44 -7.19 -0.27 26.46
CA GLY A 44 -6.84 1.05 25.91
C GLY A 44 -5.42 1.43 26.32
N GLU A 45 -4.68 2.11 25.44
CA GLU A 45 -3.34 2.72 25.59
C GLU A 45 -2.19 1.90 26.24
N LYS A 46 -2.41 0.69 26.76
CA LYS A 46 -1.45 -0.02 27.64
C LYS A 46 -0.81 -1.27 27.04
N ALA A 47 -1.06 -1.58 25.77
CA ALA A 47 -0.41 -2.72 25.11
C ALA A 47 1.13 -2.61 25.17
N THR A 48 1.71 -1.41 25.27
CA THR A 48 3.15 -1.16 25.27
C THR A 48 3.86 -1.31 26.62
N ALA A 49 3.12 -1.46 27.73
CA ALA A 49 3.71 -1.48 29.08
C ALA A 49 4.38 -2.82 29.44
N TRP A 50 4.03 -3.92 28.76
CA TRP A 50 4.36 -5.29 29.19
C TRP A 50 5.42 -6.00 28.34
N GLY A 51 6.03 -5.29 27.39
CA GLY A 51 7.06 -5.85 26.51
C GLY A 51 6.47 -6.67 25.35
N PHE A 52 7.32 -6.97 24.35
CA PHE A 52 6.89 -7.46 23.04
C PHE A 52 6.03 -8.73 23.09
N GLU A 53 6.46 -9.77 23.82
CA GLU A 53 5.73 -11.05 23.85
C GLU A 53 4.36 -10.93 24.51
N GLU A 54 4.23 -10.09 25.52
CA GLU A 54 2.94 -9.92 26.19
C GLU A 54 2.00 -9.08 25.33
N SER A 55 2.48 -7.98 24.74
CA SER A 55 1.73 -7.20 23.76
C SER A 55 1.21 -8.06 22.61
N LYS A 56 2.02 -9.00 22.13
CA LYS A 56 1.70 -9.92 21.05
C LYS A 56 0.49 -10.81 21.38
N LYS A 57 0.39 -11.32 22.61
CA LYS A 57 -0.75 -12.13 23.04
C LYS A 57 -2.06 -11.33 23.09
N TYR A 58 -2.02 -10.11 23.64
CA TYR A 58 -3.19 -9.22 23.65
C TYR A 58 -3.65 -8.85 22.23
N LEU A 59 -2.72 -8.43 21.38
CA LEU A 59 -3.04 -8.08 20.01
C LEU A 59 -3.53 -9.31 19.23
N GLY A 60 -3.00 -10.49 19.49
CA GLY A 60 -3.46 -11.72 18.84
C GLY A 60 -4.86 -12.14 19.29
N TYR A 61 -5.20 -11.95 20.56
CA TYR A 61 -6.58 -12.10 21.04
C TYR A 61 -7.53 -11.14 20.30
N ASP A 62 -7.16 -9.85 20.21
CA ASP A 62 -7.93 -8.86 19.46
C ASP A 62 -8.05 -9.21 17.97
N MET A 63 -6.96 -9.70 17.34
CA MET A 63 -6.99 -10.18 15.95
C MET A 63 -8.01 -11.29 15.75
N LYS A 64 -8.06 -12.27 16.66
CA LYS A 64 -8.98 -13.42 16.60
C LYS A 64 -10.45 -13.02 16.81
N LYS A 65 -10.71 -12.04 17.68
CA LYS A 65 -12.08 -11.62 18.03
C LYS A 65 -12.65 -10.51 17.14
N LYS A 66 -11.82 -9.55 16.75
CA LYS A 66 -12.23 -8.29 16.10
C LYS A 66 -11.63 -8.11 14.70
N GLY A 67 -10.76 -9.02 14.27
CA GLY A 67 -10.03 -8.91 13.01
C GLY A 67 -8.83 -7.96 13.10
N ARG A 68 -8.00 -7.95 12.04
CA ARG A 68 -6.70 -7.22 12.02
C ARG A 68 -6.81 -5.71 12.17
N ARG A 69 -7.90 -5.10 11.70
CA ARG A 69 -8.04 -3.63 11.59
C ARG A 69 -7.87 -2.93 12.94
N MET A 70 -8.44 -3.50 14.01
CA MET A 70 -8.41 -2.91 15.35
C MET A 70 -6.98 -2.91 15.95
N PRO A 71 -6.27 -4.05 15.99
CA PRO A 71 -4.84 -4.11 16.34
C PRO A 71 -3.96 -3.13 15.56
N VAL A 72 -4.14 -3.03 14.23
CA VAL A 72 -3.38 -2.08 13.39
C VAL A 72 -3.61 -0.65 13.84
N ALA A 73 -4.88 -0.25 14.01
CA ALA A 73 -5.22 1.10 14.46
C ALA A 73 -4.60 1.41 15.82
N ASN A 74 -4.70 0.50 16.79
CA ASN A 74 -4.13 0.69 18.13
C ASN A 74 -2.61 0.89 18.09
N VAL A 75 -1.90 0.07 17.31
CA VAL A 75 -0.44 0.15 17.16
C VAL A 75 -0.03 1.42 16.41
N ALA A 76 -0.73 1.78 15.34
CA ALA A 76 -0.47 2.99 14.58
C ALA A 76 -0.70 4.27 15.40
N THR A 77 -1.83 4.36 16.13
CA THR A 77 -2.11 5.48 17.05
C THR A 77 -1.03 5.59 18.12
N SER A 78 -0.63 4.47 18.72
CA SER A 78 0.46 4.45 19.71
C SER A 78 1.80 4.92 19.13
N LEU A 79 2.10 4.55 17.88
CA LEU A 79 3.29 5.03 17.16
C LEU A 79 3.23 6.54 16.93
N CYS A 80 2.08 7.09 16.53
CA CYS A 80 1.90 8.53 16.33
C CYS A 80 2.02 9.30 17.64
N GLN A 81 1.43 8.82 18.74
CA GLN A 81 1.57 9.43 20.06
C GLN A 81 3.04 9.47 20.55
N LEU A 82 3.86 8.47 20.18
CA LEU A 82 5.27 8.38 20.55
C LEU A 82 6.23 9.00 19.53
N SER A 83 5.73 9.59 18.45
CA SER A 83 6.53 10.15 17.36
C SER A 83 6.18 11.62 17.13
N PRO A 84 7.15 12.46 16.73
CA PRO A 84 6.83 13.80 16.23
C PRO A 84 5.81 13.74 15.09
N GLU A 85 4.94 14.74 14.98
CA GLU A 85 3.93 14.86 13.91
C GLU A 85 4.56 14.75 12.51
N SER A 86 5.76 15.28 12.33
CA SER A 86 6.54 15.17 11.08
C SER A 86 6.90 13.72 10.67
N LYS A 87 6.59 12.73 11.49
CA LYS A 87 6.80 11.30 11.22
C LYS A 87 5.50 10.51 11.11
N HIS A 88 4.33 11.14 11.23
CA HIS A 88 3.03 10.44 11.16
C HIS A 88 2.81 9.85 9.76
N ASP A 89 3.10 10.59 8.70
CA ASP A 89 3.04 10.10 7.31
C ASP A 89 3.89 8.86 7.07
N MET A 90 5.08 8.80 7.69
CA MET A 90 5.95 7.61 7.60
C MET A 90 5.28 6.38 8.24
N ILE A 91 4.54 6.57 9.34
CA ILE A 91 3.80 5.49 10.00
C ILE A 91 2.64 5.03 9.10
N PHE A 92 1.90 5.96 8.50
CA PHE A 92 0.82 5.62 7.58
C PHE A 92 1.34 4.95 6.30
N LEU A 93 2.52 5.32 5.81
CA LEU A 93 3.20 4.60 4.73
C LEU A 93 3.53 3.15 5.08
N PHE A 94 3.99 2.86 6.31
CA PHE A 94 4.21 1.46 6.73
C PHE A 94 2.91 0.66 6.70
N VAL A 95 1.81 1.27 7.17
CA VAL A 95 0.49 0.65 7.18
C VAL A 95 0.02 0.40 5.74
N GLU A 96 0.03 1.42 4.90
CA GLU A 96 -0.47 1.32 3.53
C GLU A 96 0.34 0.34 2.69
N LEU A 97 1.67 0.34 2.82
CA LEU A 97 2.54 -0.63 2.17
C LEU A 97 2.24 -2.07 2.60
N SER A 98 1.90 -2.28 3.87
CA SER A 98 1.57 -3.60 4.40
C SER A 98 0.17 -4.07 3.97
N GLU A 99 -0.81 -3.17 3.91
CA GLU A 99 -2.14 -3.45 3.37
C GLU A 99 -2.07 -3.76 1.87
N ALA A 100 -1.29 -3.01 1.08
CA ALA A 100 -1.08 -3.28 -0.34
C ALA A 100 -0.44 -4.66 -0.60
N ASP A 101 0.60 -5.04 0.16
CA ASP A 101 1.22 -6.38 0.07
C ASP A 101 0.23 -7.49 0.46
N LYS A 102 -0.67 -7.22 1.43
CA LYS A 102 -1.73 -8.14 1.80
C LYS A 102 -2.77 -8.32 0.69
N TYR A 103 -3.31 -7.24 0.13
CA TYR A 103 -4.26 -7.31 -0.99
C TYR A 103 -3.69 -8.08 -2.17
N LEU A 104 -2.40 -7.90 -2.46
CA LEU A 104 -1.72 -8.62 -3.51
C LEU A 104 -1.62 -10.13 -3.22
N LYS A 105 -1.33 -10.53 -1.98
CA LYS A 105 -1.35 -11.95 -1.57
C LYS A 105 -2.74 -12.58 -1.64
N GLU A 106 -3.78 -11.78 -1.42
CA GLU A 106 -5.18 -12.19 -1.48
C GLU A 106 -5.77 -12.11 -2.91
N HIS A 107 -4.95 -11.78 -3.92
CA HIS A 107 -5.37 -11.59 -5.32
C HIS A 107 -6.50 -10.55 -5.47
N GLN A 108 -6.38 -9.45 -4.75
CA GLN A 108 -7.34 -8.33 -4.73
C GLN A 108 -6.68 -7.02 -5.24
N PRO A 109 -6.32 -6.94 -6.53
CA PRO A 109 -5.64 -5.77 -7.08
C PRO A 109 -6.53 -4.53 -7.09
N LEU A 110 -7.83 -4.67 -7.37
CA LEU A 110 -8.72 -3.51 -7.51
C LEU A 110 -8.90 -2.75 -6.19
N PRO A 111 -9.19 -3.41 -5.04
CA PRO A 111 -9.17 -2.75 -3.75
C PRO A 111 -7.83 -2.09 -3.41
N SER A 112 -6.71 -2.74 -3.76
CA SER A 112 -5.37 -2.16 -3.56
C SER A 112 -5.20 -0.85 -4.34
N LEU A 113 -5.61 -0.82 -5.62
CA LEU A 113 -5.50 0.36 -6.47
C LEU A 113 -6.35 1.52 -5.96
N SER A 114 -7.63 1.26 -5.65
CA SER A 114 -8.54 2.30 -5.17
C SER A 114 -8.04 2.91 -3.86
N ARG A 115 -7.66 2.06 -2.90
CA ARG A 115 -7.20 2.50 -1.58
C ARG A 115 -5.88 3.26 -1.67
N SER A 116 -4.89 2.73 -2.37
CA SER A 116 -3.57 3.36 -2.43
C SER A 116 -3.56 4.65 -3.24
N CYS A 117 -4.42 4.80 -4.26
CA CYS A 117 -4.62 6.10 -4.91
C CYS A 117 -5.23 7.14 -3.97
N SER A 118 -6.25 6.79 -3.19
CA SER A 118 -6.81 7.72 -2.19
C SER A 118 -5.76 8.08 -1.12
N PHE A 119 -4.96 7.12 -0.69
CA PHE A 119 -3.84 7.38 0.22
C PHE A 119 -2.81 8.33 -0.38
N LEU A 120 -2.39 8.11 -1.63
CA LEU A 120 -1.44 8.98 -2.32
C LEU A 120 -1.99 10.39 -2.49
N GLU A 121 -3.27 10.53 -2.84
CA GLU A 121 -3.94 11.82 -2.96
C GLU A 121 -3.88 12.60 -1.65
N HIS A 122 -4.34 12.03 -0.54
CA HIS A 122 -4.25 12.67 0.77
C HIS A 122 -2.82 12.98 1.20
N THR A 123 -1.90 12.02 1.05
CA THR A 123 -0.51 12.20 1.49
C THR A 123 0.22 13.28 0.69
N LEU A 124 -0.04 13.37 -0.61
CA LEU A 124 0.54 14.41 -1.46
C LEU A 124 -0.09 15.77 -1.18
N SER A 125 -1.40 15.84 -0.98
CA SER A 125 -2.10 17.06 -0.57
C SER A 125 -1.52 17.62 0.72
N ASP A 126 -1.39 16.80 1.76
CA ASP A 126 -0.86 17.22 3.05
C ASP A 126 0.61 17.66 2.93
N ARG A 127 1.42 16.92 2.15
CA ARG A 127 2.86 17.20 2.01
C ARG A 127 3.16 18.46 1.19
N MET A 128 2.33 18.76 0.20
CA MET A 128 2.51 19.90 -0.70
C MET A 128 1.64 21.10 -0.32
N ASP A 129 0.80 20.97 0.72
CA ASP A 129 -0.20 21.97 1.12
C ASP A 129 -1.08 22.38 -0.08
N ALA A 130 -1.59 21.37 -0.80
CA ALA A 130 -2.33 21.54 -2.05
C ALA A 130 -3.64 20.75 -2.05
N ASP A 131 -4.74 21.40 -2.42
CA ASP A 131 -6.06 20.77 -2.60
C ASP A 131 -6.36 20.64 -4.09
N ASP A 132 -5.88 19.54 -4.67
CA ASP A 132 -5.88 19.28 -6.10
C ASP A 132 -6.20 17.80 -6.35
N ASN A 133 -6.64 17.46 -7.57
CA ASN A 133 -6.84 16.05 -7.91
C ASN A 133 -5.50 15.29 -8.02
N LEU A 134 -5.55 13.97 -7.84
CA LEU A 134 -4.36 13.11 -7.89
C LEU A 134 -3.48 13.27 -9.15
N ASP A 135 -4.03 13.57 -10.34
CA ASP A 135 -3.20 13.82 -11.54
C ASP A 135 -2.33 15.07 -11.38
N SER A 136 -2.93 16.17 -10.93
CA SER A 136 -2.24 17.43 -10.65
C SER A 136 -1.20 17.25 -9.55
N LEU A 137 -1.56 16.54 -8.47
CA LEU A 137 -0.67 16.28 -7.35
C LEU A 137 0.57 15.46 -7.78
N ILE A 138 0.41 14.39 -8.56
CA ILE A 138 1.55 13.58 -9.02
C ILE A 138 2.49 14.41 -9.90
N ARG A 139 1.94 15.22 -10.82
CA ARG A 139 2.75 16.08 -11.69
C ARG A 139 3.50 17.15 -10.91
N THR A 140 2.80 17.83 -10.00
CA THR A 140 3.38 18.84 -9.11
C THR A 140 4.47 18.24 -8.22
N ALA A 141 4.27 17.02 -7.72
CA ALA A 141 5.28 16.29 -6.97
C ALA A 141 6.53 15.98 -7.81
N GLY A 142 6.36 15.65 -9.09
CA GLY A 142 7.48 15.47 -10.02
C GLY A 142 8.20 16.78 -10.38
N GLU A 143 7.48 17.89 -10.50
CA GLU A 143 8.06 19.21 -10.79
C GLU A 143 8.82 19.81 -9.60
N ASN A 144 8.44 19.46 -8.36
CA ASN A 144 9.06 19.93 -7.13
C ASN A 144 10.06 18.92 -6.52
N ASP A 145 10.52 17.93 -7.29
CA ASP A 145 11.45 16.89 -6.85
C ASP A 145 11.00 16.09 -5.61
N VAL A 146 9.69 16.07 -5.30
CA VAL A 146 9.08 15.22 -4.26
C VAL A 146 9.04 13.77 -4.74
N PHE A 147 8.84 13.56 -6.04
CA PHE A 147 8.99 12.28 -6.72
C PHE A 147 10.23 12.29 -7.61
N ALA A 148 10.96 11.17 -7.60
CA ALA A 148 11.87 10.88 -8.69
C ALA A 148 11.10 10.65 -10.01
N LYS A 149 11.76 10.87 -11.15
CA LYS A 149 11.13 10.71 -12.48
C LYS A 149 10.46 9.34 -12.69
N ASP A 150 11.07 8.29 -12.18
CA ASP A 150 10.52 6.94 -12.30
C ASP A 150 9.35 6.70 -11.32
N GLU A 151 9.36 7.35 -10.16
CA GLU A 151 8.24 7.31 -9.21
C GLU A 151 7.02 8.03 -9.79
N GLU A 152 7.21 9.17 -10.44
CA GLU A 152 6.17 9.92 -11.17
C GLU A 152 5.50 9.03 -12.24
N LYS A 153 6.31 8.36 -13.07
CA LYS A 153 5.82 7.43 -14.09
C LYS A 153 4.99 6.28 -13.49
N ILE A 154 5.48 5.66 -12.41
CA ILE A 154 4.76 4.57 -11.74
C ILE A 154 3.46 5.08 -11.11
N ALA A 155 3.49 6.23 -10.43
CA ALA A 155 2.31 6.83 -9.82
C ALA A 155 1.24 7.14 -10.87
N GLN A 156 1.62 7.67 -12.03
CA GLN A 156 0.70 7.91 -13.14
C GLN A 156 0.10 6.63 -13.72
N PHE A 157 0.89 5.55 -13.80
CA PHE A 157 0.37 4.26 -14.25
C PHE A 157 -0.69 3.69 -13.28
N ILE A 158 -0.39 3.72 -11.97
CA ILE A 158 -1.31 3.28 -10.91
C ILE A 158 -2.61 4.09 -10.96
N ARG A 159 -2.51 5.42 -11.07
CA ARG A 159 -3.67 6.30 -11.20
C ARG A 159 -4.53 5.93 -12.41
N ALA A 160 -3.91 5.70 -13.57
CA ALA A 160 -4.61 5.35 -14.78
C ALA A 160 -5.39 4.04 -14.63
N CYS A 161 -4.78 3.02 -14.01
CA CYS A 161 -5.46 1.75 -13.72
C CYS A 161 -6.60 1.94 -12.71
N ARG A 162 -6.42 2.77 -11.68
CA ARG A 162 -7.52 3.09 -10.75
C ARG A 162 -8.69 3.77 -11.45
N ASN A 163 -8.41 4.64 -12.42
CA ASN A 163 -9.45 5.31 -13.20
C ASN A 163 -10.21 4.33 -14.10
N ASP A 164 -9.52 3.39 -14.76
CA ASP A 164 -10.18 2.31 -15.51
C ASP A 164 -11.14 1.52 -14.61
N VAL A 165 -10.69 1.15 -13.41
CA VAL A 165 -11.51 0.44 -12.41
C VAL A 165 -12.68 1.27 -11.86
N SER A 166 -12.53 2.59 -11.77
CA SER A 166 -13.53 3.45 -11.10
C SER A 166 -14.59 3.98 -12.06
N HIS A 167 -14.24 4.15 -13.33
CA HIS A 167 -15.16 4.65 -14.36
C HIS A 167 -15.92 3.52 -15.05
N ASN A 168 -15.39 2.30 -15.01
CA ASN A 168 -16.04 1.12 -15.53
C ASN A 168 -16.52 0.24 -14.38
N PHE A 169 -17.68 -0.42 -14.52
CA PHE A 169 -18.02 -1.50 -13.59
C PHE A 169 -16.90 -2.55 -13.65
N TRP A 170 -16.60 -3.28 -12.58
CA TRP A 170 -15.45 -4.22 -12.55
C TRP A 170 -15.48 -5.30 -13.65
N LEU A 171 -16.64 -5.53 -14.28
CA LEU A 171 -16.83 -6.39 -15.47
C LEU A 171 -16.51 -5.71 -16.81
N GLU A 172 -16.41 -4.39 -16.84
CA GLU A 172 -16.33 -3.53 -18.03
C GLU A 172 -15.02 -2.74 -18.13
N THR A 173 -14.02 -3.03 -17.27
CA THR A 173 -12.70 -2.40 -17.38
C THR A 173 -12.16 -2.55 -18.80
N GLU A 174 -11.57 -1.48 -19.34
CA GLU A 174 -11.00 -1.47 -20.68
C GLU A 174 -9.74 -2.33 -20.76
N TRP A 175 -9.04 -2.50 -19.63
CA TRP A 175 -7.83 -3.29 -19.57
C TRP A 175 -8.04 -4.64 -18.88
N GLY A 176 -7.27 -5.63 -19.31
CA GLY A 176 -7.27 -6.96 -18.75
C GLY A 176 -6.80 -6.98 -17.28
N TYR A 177 -7.21 -8.03 -16.56
CA TYR A 177 -6.87 -8.19 -15.14
C TYR A 177 -5.36 -8.22 -14.88
N LEU A 178 -4.55 -8.74 -15.81
CA LEU A 178 -3.08 -8.76 -15.71
C LEU A 178 -2.46 -7.35 -15.59
N VAL A 179 -3.07 -6.34 -16.23
CA VAL A 179 -2.60 -4.95 -16.14
C VAL A 179 -2.84 -4.41 -14.74
N HIS A 180 -4.02 -4.69 -14.18
CA HIS A 180 -4.41 -4.30 -12.83
C HIS A 180 -3.61 -5.02 -11.74
N ASP A 181 -3.32 -6.31 -11.93
CA ASP A 181 -2.47 -7.08 -11.03
C ASP A 181 -1.04 -6.51 -10.99
N HIS A 182 -0.47 -6.20 -12.16
CA HIS A 182 0.82 -5.53 -12.24
C HIS A 182 0.78 -4.12 -11.64
N ALA A 183 -0.31 -3.38 -11.80
CA ALA A 183 -0.47 -2.08 -11.15
C ALA A 183 -0.49 -2.18 -9.62
N ALA A 184 -1.07 -3.24 -9.04
CA ALA A 184 -0.98 -3.51 -7.60
C ALA A 184 0.45 -3.85 -7.15
N ILE A 185 1.24 -4.57 -7.96
CA ILE A 185 2.69 -4.77 -7.71
C ILE A 185 3.43 -3.43 -7.76
N CYS A 186 3.08 -2.56 -8.71
CA CYS A 186 3.62 -1.20 -8.82
C CYS A 186 3.29 -0.35 -7.59
N VAL A 187 2.11 -0.49 -6.96
CA VAL A 187 1.77 0.18 -5.70
C VAL A 187 2.78 -0.17 -4.60
N VAL A 188 3.00 -1.47 -4.36
CA VAL A 188 3.95 -1.93 -3.33
C VAL A 188 5.36 -1.41 -3.62
N THR A 189 5.75 -1.40 -4.90
CA THR A 189 7.04 -0.90 -5.36
C THR A 189 7.18 0.61 -5.12
N LEU A 190 6.16 1.40 -5.49
CA LEU A 190 6.13 2.85 -5.31
C LEU A 190 6.16 3.23 -3.83
N LEU A 191 5.26 2.70 -3.01
CA LEU A 191 5.17 3.04 -1.58
C LEU A 191 6.48 2.71 -0.85
N ASN A 192 7.13 1.60 -1.19
CA ASN A 192 8.44 1.28 -0.63
C ASN A 192 9.55 2.21 -1.15
N SER A 193 9.47 2.68 -2.41
CA SER A 193 10.39 3.69 -2.95
C SER A 193 10.23 5.02 -2.20
N LEU A 194 8.99 5.48 -2.01
CA LEU A 194 8.65 6.72 -1.29
C LEU A 194 9.12 6.67 0.17
N LEU A 195 8.91 5.55 0.85
CA LEU A 195 9.41 5.36 2.21
C LEU A 195 10.94 5.54 2.30
N ASN A 196 11.68 5.13 1.27
CA ASN A 196 13.12 5.29 1.20
C ASN A 196 13.53 6.72 0.79
N SER A 197 12.92 7.29 -0.25
CA SER A 197 13.26 8.63 -0.73
C SER A 197 12.89 9.72 0.27
N TRP A 198 11.75 9.59 0.94
CA TRP A 198 11.26 10.60 1.89
C TRP A 198 11.84 10.47 3.29
N TYR A 199 12.17 9.25 3.75
CA TYR A 199 12.55 9.00 5.14
C TYR A 199 13.82 8.16 5.33
N GLY A 200 14.45 7.68 4.26
CA GLY A 200 15.61 6.79 4.33
C GLY A 200 15.29 5.46 5.03
N LYS A 201 14.04 4.98 4.92
CA LYS A 201 13.57 3.74 5.55
C LYS A 201 13.25 2.67 4.53
N LYS A 202 13.35 1.42 4.98
CA LYS A 202 12.95 0.24 4.22
C LYS A 202 11.95 -0.53 5.05
N TRP A 203 10.96 -1.11 4.39
CA TRP A 203 10.01 -2.03 4.98
C TRP A 203 10.06 -3.34 4.19
N TYR A 204 9.98 -4.47 4.90
CA TYR A 204 10.09 -5.76 4.24
C TYR A 204 8.70 -6.24 3.82
N VAL A 205 8.48 -6.23 2.51
CA VAL A 205 7.30 -6.80 1.84
C VAL A 205 7.81 -7.80 0.80
N LYS A 206 7.06 -8.90 0.61
CA LYS A 206 7.52 -10.06 -0.16
C LYS A 206 7.34 -9.85 -1.65
N ASN A 207 6.23 -9.23 -2.05
CA ASN A 207 5.83 -9.13 -3.45
C ASN A 207 6.19 -7.75 -4.02
N ARG A 208 7.45 -7.58 -4.45
CA ARG A 208 7.91 -6.35 -5.09
C ARG A 208 8.80 -6.63 -6.30
N LEU A 209 8.69 -5.77 -7.30
CA LEU A 209 9.66 -5.68 -8.39
C LEU A 209 10.56 -4.46 -8.16
N SER A 210 11.64 -4.34 -8.92
CA SER A 210 12.37 -3.07 -8.99
C SER A 210 11.55 -2.07 -9.80
N THR A 211 11.70 -0.77 -9.50
CA THR A 211 11.11 0.33 -10.27
C THR A 211 11.34 0.18 -11.77
N ASP A 212 12.59 -0.09 -12.16
CA ASP A 212 12.96 -0.31 -13.55
C ASP A 212 12.25 -1.54 -14.17
N ARG A 213 12.07 -2.63 -13.44
CA ARG A 213 11.33 -3.79 -13.96
C ARG A 213 9.83 -3.50 -14.10
N CYS A 214 9.26 -2.71 -13.18
CA CYS A 214 7.88 -2.22 -13.30
C CYS A 214 7.71 -1.42 -14.60
N LEU A 215 8.58 -0.44 -14.84
CA LEU A 215 8.54 0.39 -16.04
C LEU A 215 8.76 -0.42 -17.32
N ARG A 216 9.71 -1.36 -17.32
CA ARG A 216 9.94 -2.24 -18.48
C ARG A 216 8.72 -3.07 -18.85
N ILE A 217 7.94 -3.53 -17.87
CA ILE A 217 6.69 -4.27 -18.14
C ILE A 217 5.63 -3.32 -18.70
N ILE A 218 5.47 -2.14 -18.10
CA ILE A 218 4.52 -1.11 -18.57
C ILE A 218 4.82 -0.73 -20.03
N GLU A 219 6.07 -0.41 -20.33
CA GLU A 219 6.51 0.07 -21.65
C GLU A 219 6.59 -1.07 -22.67
N ASN A 220 7.33 -2.14 -22.37
CA ASN A 220 7.66 -3.15 -23.39
C ASN A 220 6.67 -4.29 -23.45
N GLU A 221 6.10 -4.71 -22.32
CA GLU A 221 5.18 -5.84 -22.30
C GLU A 221 3.77 -5.37 -22.64
N PHE A 222 3.22 -4.42 -21.87
CA PHE A 222 1.88 -3.87 -22.10
C PHE A 222 1.82 -2.90 -23.28
N GLY A 223 2.91 -2.19 -23.58
CA GLY A 223 2.98 -1.29 -24.74
C GLY A 223 2.68 0.18 -24.43
N PHE A 224 2.52 0.58 -23.17
CA PHE A 224 2.21 1.96 -22.84
C PHE A 224 3.35 2.91 -23.23
N GLU A 225 3.02 3.96 -23.98
CA GLU A 225 3.94 5.02 -24.38
C GLU A 225 3.88 6.20 -23.41
N TRP A 226 5.04 6.62 -22.90
CA TRP A 226 5.14 7.77 -22.01
C TRP A 226 5.17 9.09 -22.77
N ASN A 227 4.26 10.01 -22.45
CA ASN A 227 4.28 11.37 -22.97
C ASN A 227 5.12 12.29 -22.07
N ASN A 228 6.37 12.58 -22.49
CA ASN A 228 7.28 13.46 -21.74
C ASN A 228 6.77 14.90 -21.55
N ASN A 229 5.96 15.41 -22.47
CA ASN A 229 5.48 16.80 -22.40
C ASN A 229 4.31 16.93 -21.42
N LYS A 230 3.41 15.96 -21.44
CA LYS A 230 2.17 15.99 -20.64
C LYS A 230 2.23 15.14 -19.37
N LYS A 231 3.31 14.40 -19.17
CA LYS A 231 3.59 13.60 -17.97
C LYS A 231 2.50 12.56 -17.67
N TYR A 232 2.07 11.82 -18.70
CA TYR A 232 1.10 10.73 -18.58
C TYR A 232 1.40 9.59 -19.56
N TRP A 233 0.78 8.42 -19.33
CA TRP A 233 0.80 7.27 -20.24
C TRP A 233 -0.27 7.36 -21.33
N ASN A 234 0.09 7.14 -22.59
CA ASN A 234 -0.87 7.08 -23.69
C ASN A 234 -1.75 5.83 -23.56
N TYR A 235 -2.99 5.98 -23.11
CA TYR A 235 -3.90 4.85 -22.86
C TYR A 235 -4.23 4.04 -24.12
N ASN A 236 -4.19 4.67 -25.28
CA ASN A 236 -4.47 4.02 -26.58
C ASN A 236 -3.27 3.27 -27.18
N SER A 237 -2.14 3.22 -26.47
CA SER A 237 -0.92 2.53 -26.96
C SER A 237 -0.77 1.12 -26.41
N ILE A 238 -1.65 0.70 -25.50
CA ILE A 238 -1.67 -0.67 -24.97
C ILE A 238 -1.81 -1.68 -26.13
N LYS A 239 -1.13 -2.82 -26.03
CA LYS A 239 -1.26 -3.89 -27.02
C LYS A 239 -2.63 -4.56 -26.87
N ALA A 240 -3.29 -4.81 -27.99
CA ALA A 240 -4.61 -5.43 -28.08
C ALA A 240 -4.82 -6.66 -27.18
N ARG A 241 -3.80 -7.52 -26.99
CA ARG A 241 -3.91 -8.71 -26.12
C ARG A 241 -4.13 -8.42 -24.63
N TYR A 242 -3.92 -7.17 -24.20
CA TYR A 242 -4.18 -6.69 -22.84
C TYR A 242 -5.37 -5.75 -22.76
N GLU A 243 -5.97 -5.40 -23.88
CA GLU A 243 -7.29 -4.80 -23.90
C GLU A 243 -8.29 -5.90 -23.52
N ARG A 244 -9.29 -5.53 -22.74
CA ARG A 244 -10.41 -6.42 -22.50
C ARG A 244 -11.25 -6.35 -23.77
N GLU A 245 -11.27 -7.44 -24.55
CA GLU A 245 -12.16 -7.53 -25.70
C GLU A 245 -13.58 -7.14 -25.24
N GLN A 246 -14.13 -6.06 -25.79
CA GLN A 246 -15.56 -5.82 -25.76
C GLN A 246 -16.22 -6.81 -26.74
N ASP A 247 -16.05 -8.11 -26.53
CA ASP A 247 -16.76 -9.16 -27.24
C ASP A 247 -17.74 -9.85 -26.29
N LEU A 248 -18.96 -9.33 -26.25
CA LEU A 248 -20.13 -10.17 -26.02
C LEU A 248 -20.29 -11.11 -27.24
N GLY A 249 -19.36 -12.05 -27.39
CA GLY A 249 -19.12 -12.68 -28.70
C GLY A 249 -18.27 -13.95 -28.69
N LYS A 250 -18.63 -14.95 -27.87
CA LYS A 250 -18.30 -16.38 -28.08
C LYS A 250 -16.84 -16.78 -28.36
N GLU A 251 -15.82 -16.30 -27.66
CA GLU A 251 -14.49 -16.95 -27.77
C GLU A 251 -13.60 -16.90 -26.50
N GLY A 252 -14.14 -16.45 -25.35
CA GLY A 252 -13.38 -16.24 -24.11
C GLY A 252 -13.01 -17.48 -23.26
N GLU A 253 -13.33 -18.71 -23.68
CA GLU A 253 -13.11 -19.90 -22.84
C GLU A 253 -11.74 -20.59 -22.99
N GLN A 254 -10.89 -20.22 -23.96
CA GLN A 254 -9.67 -21.00 -24.24
C GLN A 254 -8.37 -20.49 -23.60
N ILE A 255 -8.31 -19.25 -23.09
CA ILE A 255 -7.01 -18.64 -22.72
C ILE A 255 -6.58 -18.95 -21.27
N LEU A 256 -7.48 -19.39 -20.38
CA LEU A 256 -7.15 -19.64 -18.96
C LEU A 256 -6.43 -20.97 -18.67
N GLN A 257 -6.18 -21.84 -19.66
CA GLN A 257 -5.53 -23.14 -19.42
C GLN A 257 -4.00 -23.18 -19.64
N TYR A 258 -3.37 -22.14 -20.20
CA TYR A 258 -1.98 -22.27 -20.68
C TYR A 258 -0.88 -21.61 -19.84
N HIS A 259 -1.17 -20.89 -18.75
CA HIS A 259 -0.14 -20.13 -18.01
C HIS A 259 0.06 -20.50 -16.53
N TYR A 260 -0.47 -21.64 -16.09
CA TYR A 260 -0.03 -22.28 -14.84
C TYR A 260 0.39 -23.74 -15.09
N ARG A 261 1.58 -23.90 -15.68
CA ARG A 261 2.45 -25.08 -15.55
C ARG A 261 3.88 -24.62 -15.39
#